data_AF-A0A7X9AIR5-F1
#
_entry.id   AF-A0A7X9AIR5-F1
#
_cell.length_a   1.000
_cell.length_b   1.000
_cell.length_c   1.000
_cell.angle_alpha   90.00
_cell.angle_beta   90.00
_cell.angle_gamma   90.00
#
_symmetry.space_group_name_H-M   'P 1'
#
loop_
_entity.id
_entity.type
_entity.pdbx_description
1 polymer ?
#
loop_
_entity_poly.entity_id
_entity_poly.type
_entity_poly.pdbx_seq_one_letter_code
_entity_poly.pdbx_strand_id
1 'polypeptide(L)'
;MLALIILAGFLIAAGLIMVAAAKQIVKRYGLDKKVVLEHETELDEEEIDEYKTLKATVNVKLCGMLVFLPGIILLLIALKKI
;
A
#
# COMPACT_ATOMS: atom_id res chain seq x y z
N MET A 1 -21.74 -10.48 -15.61
CA MET A 1 -20.32 -10.72 -15.98
C MET A 1 -19.55 -9.41 -16.11
N LEU A 2 -20.03 -8.45 -16.90
CA LEU A 2 -19.47 -7.09 -17.00
C LEU A 2 -19.28 -6.37 -15.65
N ALA A 3 -20.26 -6.43 -14.74
CA ALA A 3 -20.16 -5.76 -13.43
C ALA A 3 -18.96 -6.22 -12.58
N LEU A 4 -18.64 -7.52 -12.60
CA LEU A 4 -17.48 -8.06 -11.86
C LEU A 4 -16.15 -7.61 -12.47
N ILE A 5 -16.09 -7.50 -13.80
CA ILE A 5 -14.91 -7.04 -14.53
C ILE A 5 -14.64 -5.56 -14.23
N ILE A 6 -15.69 -4.73 -14.21
CA ILE A 6 -15.58 -3.30 -13.86
C ILE A 6 -15.11 -3.15 -12.41
N LEU A 7 -15.67 -3.92 -11.48
CA LEU A 7 -15.27 -3.89 -10.08
C LEU A 7 -13.82 -4.36 -9.87
N ALA A 8 -13.42 -5.43 -10.55
CA ALA A 8 -12.05 -5.95 -10.52
C ALA A 8 -11.06 -4.92 -11.07
N GLY A 9 -11.38 -4.29 -12.20
CA GLY A 9 -10.57 -3.22 -12.78
C GLY A 9 -10.42 -2.03 -11.83
N PHE A 10 -11.51 -1.64 -11.15
CA PHE A 10 -11.48 -0.55 -10.18
C PHE A 10 -10.59 -0.86 -8.96
N LEU A 11 -10.67 -2.06 -8.41
CA LEU A 11 -9.82 -2.52 -7.30
C LEU A 11 -8.35 -2.60 -7.69
N ILE A 12 -8.05 -3.12 -8.88
CA ILE A 12 -6.69 -3.20 -9.43
C ILE A 12 -6.11 -1.80 -9.61
N ALA A 13 -6.87 -0.89 -10.23
CA ALA A 13 -6.45 0.49 -10.44
C ALA A 13 -6.23 1.22 -9.12
N ALA A 14 -7.15 1.09 -8.16
CA ALA A 14 -7.02 1.71 -6.83
C ALA A 14 -5.81 1.17 -6.07
N GLY A 15 -5.56 -0.14 -6.10
CA GLY A 15 -4.40 -0.76 -5.47
C GLY A 15 -3.08 -0.28 -6.10
N LEU A 16 -3.01 -0.20 -7.43
CA LEU A 16 -1.84 0.32 -8.15
C LEU A 16 -1.57 1.80 -7.82
N ILE A 17 -2.61 2.62 -7.80
CA ILE A 17 -2.51 4.04 -7.43
C ILE A 17 -2.00 4.17 -5.98
N MET A 18 -2.48 3.36 -5.04
CA MET A 18 -1.98 3.37 -3.67
C MET A 18 -0.50 3.00 -3.57
N VAL A 19 -0.04 1.98 -4.31
CA VAL A 19 1.37 1.57 -4.31
C VAL A 19 2.27 2.64 -4.95
N ALA A 20 1.84 3.22 -6.07
CA ALA A 20 2.58 4.28 -6.76
C ALA A 20 2.63 5.58 -5.94
N ALA A 21 1.50 5.95 -5.33
CA ALA A 21 1.39 7.14 -4.50
C ALA A 21 1.86 6.92 -3.05
N ALA A 22 2.37 5.75 -2.69
CA ALA A 22 2.70 5.40 -1.31
C ALA A 22 3.63 6.44 -0.65
N LYS A 23 4.69 6.86 -1.35
CA LYS A 23 5.64 7.87 -0.84
C LYS A 23 4.96 9.23 -0.59
N GLN A 24 4.02 9.59 -1.47
CA GLN A 24 3.26 10.83 -1.34
C GLN A 24 2.19 10.74 -0.24
N ILE A 25 1.54 9.59 -0.06
CA ILE A 25 0.58 9.33 1.02
C ILE A 25 1.28 9.42 2.37
N VAL A 26 2.45 8.79 2.52
CA VAL A 26 3.25 8.88 3.76
C VAL A 26 3.58 10.33 4.10
N LYS A 27 4.13 11.07 3.14
CA LYS A 27 4.50 12.48 3.34
C LYS A 27 3.30 13.39 3.60
N ARG A 28 2.15 13.12 2.96
CA ARG A 28 0.93 13.93 3.09
C ARG A 28 0.19 13.69 4.40
N TYR A 29 0.21 12.47 4.91
CA TYR A 29 -0.45 12.10 6.16
C TYR A 29 0.49 12.07 7.37
N GLY A 30 1.79 12.34 7.19
CA GLY A 30 2.77 12.32 8.27
C GLY A 30 2.87 10.94 8.94
N LEU A 31 2.72 9.88 8.14
CA LEU A 31 2.68 8.49 8.65
C LEU A 31 4.02 8.06 9.25
N ASP A 32 5.11 8.69 8.81
CA ASP A 32 6.45 8.63 9.42
C ASP A 32 6.41 8.95 10.92
N LYS A 33 5.67 9.99 11.33
CA LYS A 33 5.56 10.41 12.73
C LYS A 33 4.74 9.47 13.62
N LYS A 34 3.94 8.58 13.02
CA LYS A 34 3.15 7.57 13.74
C LYS A 34 3.88 6.24 13.90
N VAL A 35 5.06 6.09 13.31
CA VAL A 35 5.87 4.88 13.47
C VAL A 35 6.57 4.94 14.82
N VAL A 36 6.06 4.18 15.79
CA VAL A 36 6.76 3.95 17.06
C VAL A 36 7.92 2.98 16.79
N LEU A 37 9.13 3.40 17.14
CA LEU A 37 10.30 2.53 17.19
C LEU A 37 10.49 2.09 18.64
N GLU A 38 10.50 0.78 18.89
CA GLU A 38 10.72 0.25 20.24
C GLU A 38 12.21 0.29 20.64
N HIS A 39 13.13 0.53 19.69
CA HIS A 39 14.58 0.53 19.90
C HIS A 39 15.20 1.80 19.31
N GLU A 40 14.85 2.97 19.85
CA GLU A 40 15.41 4.27 19.44
C GLU A 40 16.86 4.47 19.92
N THR A 41 17.37 3.60 20.80
CA THR A 41 18.63 3.82 21.53
C THR A 41 19.90 3.47 20.76
N GLU A 42 19.80 2.79 19.61
CA GLU A 42 20.96 2.28 18.84
C GLU A 42 21.16 2.97 17.48
N LEU A 43 20.24 3.85 17.06
CA LEU A 43 20.26 4.52 15.76
C LEU A 43 20.46 6.02 15.94
N ASP A 44 21.20 6.65 15.03
CA ASP A 44 21.35 8.11 15.00
C ASP A 44 20.03 8.81 14.63
N GLU A 45 19.87 10.09 14.99
CA GLU A 45 18.62 10.84 14.75
C GLU A 45 18.24 10.87 13.26
N GLU A 46 19.24 10.93 12.37
CA GLU A 46 19.04 10.94 10.91
C GLU A 46 18.58 9.55 10.39
N GLU A 47 19.18 8.47 10.91
CA GLU A 47 18.82 7.09 10.56
C GLU A 47 17.41 6.73 11.06
N ILE A 48 17.01 7.26 12.22
CA ILE A 48 15.66 7.09 12.77
C ILE A 48 14.60 7.69 11.83
N ASP A 49 14.83 8.88 11.28
CA ASP A 49 13.87 9.55 10.40
C ASP A 49 13.74 8.85 9.04
N GLU A 50 14.87 8.43 8.45
CA GLU A 50 14.86 7.63 7.23
C GLU A 50 14.15 6.29 7.42
N TYR A 51 14.43 5.61 8.53
CA TYR A 51 13.83 4.31 8.83
C TYR A 51 12.32 4.43 9.09
N LYS A 52 11.86 5.45 9.82
CA LYS A 52 10.43 5.74 10.03
C LYS A 52 9.72 6.00 8.69
N THR A 53 10.33 6.80 7.82
CA THR A 53 9.80 7.11 6.49
C THR A 53 9.74 5.87 5.60
N LEU A 54 10.79 5.03 5.62
CA LEU A 54 10.85 3.80 4.86
C LEU A 54 9.78 2.81 5.33
N LYS A 55 9.68 2.58 6.65
CA LYS A 55 8.71 1.66 7.25
C LYS A 55 7.27 2.11 6.98
N ALA A 56 6.98 3.41 7.10
CA ALA A 56 5.68 3.96 6.72
C ALA A 56 5.37 3.75 5.22
N THR A 57 6.36 3.93 4.34
CA THR A 57 6.20 3.74 2.90
C THR A 57 5.92 2.29 2.55
N VAL A 58 6.67 1.36 3.15
CA VAL A 58 6.43 -0.07 2.98
C VAL A 58 5.04 -0.45 3.47
N ASN A 59 4.60 0.07 4.62
CA ASN A 59 3.28 -0.23 5.15
C ASN A 59 2.15 0.23 4.21
N VAL A 60 2.26 1.43 3.63
CA VAL A 60 1.29 1.91 2.63
C VAL A 60 1.33 1.07 1.35
N LYS A 61 2.52 0.67 0.89
CA LYS A 61 2.65 -0.24 -0.26
C LYS A 61 2.00 -1.59 0.01
N LEU A 62 2.23 -2.17 1.19
CA LEU A 62 1.59 -3.43 1.60
C LEU A 62 0.07 -3.29 1.65
N CYS A 63 -0.44 -2.17 2.16
CA CYS A 63 -1.88 -1.88 2.16
C CYS A 63 -2.44 -1.79 0.73
N GLY A 64 -1.74 -1.10 -0.18
CA GLY A 64 -2.10 -1.04 -1.60
C GLY A 64 -2.07 -2.41 -2.29
N MET A 65 -1.09 -3.26 -1.97
CA MET A 65 -1.03 -4.65 -2.44
C MET A 65 -2.20 -5.49 -1.90
N LEU A 66 -2.60 -5.26 -0.64
CA LEU A 66 -3.77 -5.90 -0.02
C LEU A 66 -5.08 -5.54 -0.71
N VAL A 67 -5.20 -4.33 -1.28
CA VAL A 67 -6.35 -3.90 -2.08
C VAL A 67 -6.26 -4.42 -3.51
N PHE A 68 -5.05 -4.53 -4.06
CA PHE A 68 -4.81 -5.06 -5.40
C PHE A 68 -5.11 -6.56 -5.52
N LEU A 69 -4.69 -7.37 -4.53
CA LEU A 69 -4.86 -8.82 -4.50
C LEU A 69 -6.32 -9.29 -4.72
N PRO A 70 -7.33 -8.77 -3.98
CA PRO A 70 -8.72 -9.15 -4.19
C PRO A 70 -9.25 -8.71 -5.56
N GLY A 71 -8.73 -7.62 -6.13
CA GLY A 71 -9.02 -7.22 -7.50
C GLY A 71 -8.53 -8.26 -8.54
N ILE A 72 -7.32 -8.79 -8.36
CA ILE A 72 -6.77 -9.89 -9.18
C ILE A 72 -7.60 -11.16 -9.00
N ILE A 73 -7.95 -11.54 -7.76
CA ILE A 73 -8.75 -12.75 -7.48
C ILE A 73 -10.14 -12.63 -8.14
N LEU A 74 -10.79 -11.47 -8.03
CA LEU A 74 -12.07 -11.21 -8.69
C LEU A 74 -11.95 -11.30 -10.22
N LEU A 75 -10.86 -10.77 -10.79
CA LEU A 75 -10.58 -10.87 -12.23
C LEU A 75 -10.41 -12.34 -12.65
N LEU A 76 -9.64 -13.12 -11.90
CA LEU A 76 -9.43 -14.56 -12.17
C LEU A 76 -10.74 -15.35 -12.08
N ILE A 77 -11.61 -15.05 -11.10
CA ILE A 77 -12.93 -15.69 -11.00
C ILE A 77 -13.82 -15.29 -12.18
N ALA A 78 -13.80 -14.02 -12.57
CA ALA A 78 -14.58 -13.54 -13.70
C ALA A 78 -14.13 -14.18 -15.02
N LEU A 79 -12.81 -14.37 -15.21
CA LEU A 79 -12.22 -15.01 -16.38
C LEU A 79 -12.41 -16.54 -16.39
N LYS A 80 -12.33 -17.20 -15.23
CA LYS A 80 -12.57 -18.66 -15.12
C LYS A 80 -14.01 -19.05 -15.42
N LYS A 81 -14.95 -18.11 -15.30
CA LYS A 81 -16.38 -18.34 -15.55
C LYS A 81 -16.81 -18.06 -17.01
N ILE A 82 -15.86 -17.63 -17.85
CA ILE A 82 -15.96 -17.51 -19.32
C ILE A 82 -15.53 -18.85 -19.93
#